data_AF-A0A344TZ68-F1
#
_entry.id   AF-A0A344TZ68-F1
#
_cell.length_a   1.000
_cell.length_b   1.000
_cell.length_c   1.000
_cell.angle_alpha   90.00
_cell.angle_beta   90.00
_cell.angle_gamma   90.00
#
_symmetry.space_group_name_H-M   'P 1'
#
loop_
_entity.id
_entity.type
_entity.pdbx_description
1 polymer ?
#
loop_
_entity_poly.entity_id
_entity_poly.type
_entity_poly.pdbx_seq_one_letter_code
_entity_poly.pdbx_strand_id
1 'polypeptide(L)'
;MRRRATKVLPVGDDRLRTGEPRGNTYAHWASRSDEPIDAEVIDDPGPQDVDGVRAWRERLRDRAREFFGEKTRKRMADRDRVHGIDVDRAEDESEGLDQREQLLKLRAETRLACEKYMDSLRDSKLLVPGFTDEERTQDLGVMHHVYMQMMMQSCLKPLSRGVNANSIIQAVGMVMTMRMLAPDFKKEMDSYLQPLKDKIQERIDTRTRGMVAFAESGITHRQRIFKDLPSGARRERLIGSTDPRDHLSKKWRTRLDAMQHRERGHREMFTADSAAMTEVALMENAFWKMREPGADVGLIRESHRALRKRLYEQISEDGLERREVVQRARKIIGERMEYEPELRTMFNGVAHGRIVKAPAHEERIAGSDRVRTVWSGEFEDQLGRRLPEDGMFTLRRPMDADAHQVQLAETMKTSLLNALGRGDKEAYGGNMLGYLVGFAAQKQGLDTSGLPDMLQHRLDQSEVMIASMDIDGLPPEEQQRVYSNAYVDAMEAVHEKYPDLEAQLKRSLGENWQRTLQTAVDDPGAFFEEQRLKPRSGPTGPSAEREAGAQNDGPNAEADSEDFQRT
;
A
#
# COMPACT_ATOMS: atom_id res chain seq x y z
N MET A 1 -69.82 4.81 13.02
CA MET A 1 -70.83 3.81 12.58
C MET A 1 -70.27 3.10 11.34
N ARG A 2 -70.20 1.75 11.28
CA ARG A 2 -71.19 0.85 10.62
C ARG A 2 -71.73 1.38 9.27
N ARG A 3 -71.84 0.61 8.18
CA ARG A 3 -71.32 -0.72 7.75
C ARG A 3 -71.83 -0.98 6.29
N ARG A 4 -71.22 -1.93 5.56
CA ARG A 4 -71.69 -2.56 4.28
C ARG A 4 -71.57 -1.68 3.02
N ALA A 5 -71.09 -2.11 1.86
CA ALA A 5 -70.98 -3.41 1.15
C ALA A 5 -72.18 -3.78 0.25
N THR A 6 -71.88 -4.01 -1.03
CA THR A 6 -72.72 -4.69 -2.02
C THR A 6 -71.87 -5.62 -2.86
N LYS A 7 -72.41 -6.80 -3.18
CA LYS A 7 -71.74 -7.93 -3.83
C LYS A 7 -72.73 -8.51 -4.84
N VAL A 8 -72.38 -8.57 -6.13
CA VAL A 8 -73.12 -9.36 -7.14
C VAL A 8 -72.15 -9.97 -8.14
N LEU A 9 -72.10 -11.31 -8.13
CA LEU A 9 -71.76 -12.23 -9.22
C LEU A 9 -73.12 -12.92 -9.62
N PRO A 10 -73.25 -13.92 -10.54
CA PRO A 10 -72.23 -14.68 -11.28
C PRO A 10 -72.67 -15.03 -12.74
N VAL A 11 -72.32 -16.26 -13.17
CA VAL A 11 -72.58 -17.03 -14.41
C VAL A 11 -71.37 -16.97 -15.36
N GLY A 12 -70.58 -18.02 -15.56
CA GLY A 12 -70.86 -19.48 -15.57
C GLY A 12 -70.79 -19.98 -17.03
N ASP A 13 -70.65 -21.25 -17.42
CA ASP A 13 -70.35 -22.56 -16.81
C ASP A 13 -69.95 -23.46 -18.03
N ASP A 14 -69.16 -24.55 -18.00
CA ASP A 14 -68.24 -25.22 -17.06
C ASP A 14 -67.53 -26.35 -17.89
N ARG A 15 -66.57 -27.11 -17.31
CA ARG A 15 -66.18 -28.52 -17.69
C ARG A 15 -65.33 -28.81 -18.96
N LEU A 16 -64.49 -29.86 -18.98
CA LEU A 16 -63.76 -30.65 -17.94
C LEU A 16 -62.83 -31.69 -18.64
N ARG A 17 -61.99 -32.39 -17.85
CA ARG A 17 -61.48 -33.78 -18.07
C ARG A 17 -60.43 -34.03 -19.17
N THR A 18 -59.48 -34.96 -19.05
CA THR A 18 -58.83 -35.69 -17.91
C THR A 18 -57.62 -36.45 -18.47
N GLY A 19 -56.60 -36.76 -17.65
CA GLY A 19 -55.62 -37.81 -18.00
C GLY A 19 -54.30 -37.76 -17.23
N GLU A 20 -54.17 -38.56 -16.16
CA GLU A 20 -52.90 -38.78 -15.44
C GLU A 20 -52.09 -39.97 -16.07
N PRO A 21 -51.07 -40.59 -15.43
CA PRO A 21 -49.70 -40.40 -15.87
C PRO A 21 -48.97 -41.72 -16.22
N ARG A 22 -47.76 -41.61 -16.78
CA ARG A 22 -46.66 -42.60 -16.64
C ARG A 22 -45.36 -41.98 -17.12
N GLY A 23 -44.31 -42.09 -16.32
CA GLY A 23 -43.01 -41.50 -16.65
C GLY A 23 -42.10 -42.45 -17.43
N ASN A 24 -40.95 -41.94 -17.86
CA ASN A 24 -39.73 -42.73 -17.94
C ASN A 24 -38.49 -41.85 -17.69
N THR A 25 -37.39 -42.49 -17.30
CA THR A 25 -36.12 -41.87 -16.91
C THR A 25 -35.16 -41.66 -18.09
N TYR A 26 -34.10 -40.89 -17.82
CA TYR A 26 -32.84 -40.71 -18.58
C TYR A 26 -32.74 -39.63 -19.68
N ALA A 27 -31.82 -38.70 -19.41
CA ALA A 27 -30.81 -38.12 -20.30
C ALA A 27 -31.23 -37.38 -21.58
N HIS A 28 -31.14 -36.04 -21.54
CA HIS A 28 -30.37 -35.30 -22.55
C HIS A 28 -29.89 -33.93 -22.00
N TRP A 29 -28.65 -33.87 -21.51
CA TRP A 29 -27.92 -32.59 -21.34
C TRP A 29 -26.99 -32.45 -22.55
N ALA A 30 -27.34 -31.57 -23.48
CA ALA A 30 -26.46 -31.23 -24.60
C ALA A 30 -26.77 -29.83 -25.16
N SER A 31 -25.71 -29.09 -25.45
CA SER A 31 -25.68 -27.89 -26.30
C SER A 31 -26.46 -26.65 -25.79
N ARG A 32 -25.79 -25.85 -24.96
CA ARG A 32 -25.59 -24.45 -25.33
C ARG A 32 -24.13 -24.28 -25.73
N SER A 33 -23.91 -23.56 -26.81
CA SER A 33 -22.61 -23.24 -27.38
C SER A 33 -21.80 -22.34 -26.47
N ASP A 34 -20.48 -22.55 -26.46
CA ASP A 34 -19.53 -21.56 -25.97
C ASP A 34 -19.61 -20.30 -26.86
N GLU A 35 -20.27 -19.27 -26.37
CA GLU A 35 -20.00 -17.89 -26.80
C GLU A 35 -18.84 -17.37 -25.93
N PRO A 36 -17.86 -16.65 -26.51
CA PRO A 36 -16.82 -16.01 -25.71
C PRO A 36 -17.47 -15.05 -24.72
N ILE A 37 -17.04 -15.11 -23.45
CA ILE A 37 -17.57 -14.23 -22.40
C ILE A 37 -17.13 -12.81 -22.73
N ASP A 38 -18.09 -12.01 -23.19
CA ASP A 38 -17.89 -10.58 -23.45
C ASP A 38 -17.68 -9.86 -22.12
N ALA A 39 -16.61 -9.06 -22.02
CA ALA A 39 -16.15 -8.48 -20.75
C ALA A 39 -16.91 -7.18 -20.37
N GLU A 40 -18.13 -7.00 -20.87
CA GLU A 40 -18.97 -5.79 -20.72
C GLU A 40 -20.34 -6.08 -20.06
N VAL A 41 -20.39 -6.97 -19.05
CA VAL A 41 -21.53 -7.02 -18.11
C VAL A 41 -21.04 -7.13 -16.65
N ILE A 42 -20.47 -6.05 -16.15
CA ILE A 42 -20.69 -5.67 -14.76
C ILE A 42 -22.12 -5.11 -14.71
N ASP A 43 -22.96 -5.53 -13.75
CA ASP A 43 -24.27 -4.91 -13.54
C ASP A 43 -24.08 -3.46 -13.09
N ASP A 44 -24.07 -2.55 -14.06
CA ASP A 44 -23.71 -1.15 -13.89
C ASP A 44 -24.92 -0.36 -13.36
N PRO A 45 -24.86 0.20 -12.13
CA PRO A 45 -25.91 1.09 -11.66
C PRO A 45 -25.80 2.43 -12.40
N GLY A 46 -26.94 2.98 -12.81
CA GLY A 46 -27.02 4.09 -13.77
C GLY A 46 -26.00 5.23 -13.56
N PRO A 47 -25.43 5.79 -14.65
CA PRO A 47 -24.14 6.50 -14.67
C PRO A 47 -24.12 7.91 -14.03
N GLN A 48 -25.00 8.22 -13.07
CA GLN A 48 -25.13 9.58 -12.52
C GLN A 48 -24.50 9.77 -11.14
N ASP A 49 -24.41 8.74 -10.29
CA ASP A 49 -23.85 8.87 -8.92
C ASP A 49 -22.37 8.49 -8.79
N VAL A 50 -21.87 7.53 -9.58
CA VAL A 50 -20.47 7.03 -9.44
C VAL A 50 -19.46 8.09 -9.88
N ASP A 51 -19.70 8.72 -11.04
CA ASP A 51 -18.86 9.79 -11.57
C ASP A 51 -18.83 11.02 -10.65
N GLY A 52 -19.96 11.34 -10.01
CA GLY A 52 -20.07 12.46 -9.06
C GLY A 52 -19.16 12.29 -7.84
N VAL A 53 -19.13 11.08 -7.27
CA VAL A 53 -18.25 10.75 -6.12
C VAL A 53 -16.78 10.72 -6.55
N ARG A 54 -16.46 10.15 -7.72
CA ARG A 54 -15.09 10.11 -8.25
C ARG A 54 -14.55 11.52 -8.53
N ALA A 55 -15.32 12.36 -9.21
CA ALA A 55 -14.97 13.75 -9.46
C ALA A 55 -14.94 14.61 -8.20
N TRP A 56 -15.67 14.26 -7.14
CA TRP A 56 -15.52 14.90 -5.82
C TRP A 56 -14.20 14.50 -5.13
N ARG A 57 -13.82 13.21 -5.18
CA ARG A 57 -12.54 12.72 -4.63
C ARG A 57 -11.34 13.37 -5.32
N GLU A 58 -11.32 13.42 -6.66
CA GLU A 58 -10.21 14.05 -7.39
C GLU A 58 -10.09 15.55 -7.09
N ARG A 59 -11.21 16.29 -7.03
CA ARG A 59 -11.19 17.70 -6.59
C ARG A 59 -10.63 17.87 -5.17
N LEU A 60 -10.86 16.91 -4.27
CA LEU A 60 -10.31 16.93 -2.91
C LEU A 60 -8.80 16.60 -2.90
N ARG A 61 -8.33 15.72 -3.79
CA ARG A 61 -6.91 15.44 -4.01
C ARG A 61 -6.19 16.65 -4.61
N ASP A 62 -6.76 17.28 -5.63
CA ASP A 62 -6.20 18.47 -6.28
C ASP A 62 -6.10 19.64 -5.31
N ARG A 63 -7.15 19.90 -4.53
CA ARG A 63 -7.10 20.92 -3.48
C ARG A 63 -6.02 20.62 -2.42
N ALA A 64 -5.78 19.36 -2.09
CA ALA A 64 -4.67 18.97 -1.22
C ALA A 64 -3.30 19.16 -1.88
N ARG A 65 -3.17 18.91 -3.19
CA ARG A 65 -1.94 19.10 -3.97
C ARG A 65 -1.51 20.57 -4.04
N GLU A 66 -2.45 21.51 -4.02
CA GLU A 66 -2.18 22.96 -4.00
C GLU A 66 -1.31 23.41 -2.81
N PHE A 67 -1.46 22.78 -1.64
CA PHE A 67 -0.71 23.10 -0.42
C PHE A 67 0.80 22.88 -0.52
N PHE A 68 1.26 22.03 -1.45
CA PHE A 68 2.66 21.63 -1.52
C PHE A 68 3.50 22.55 -2.41
N GLY A 69 4.69 22.92 -1.93
CA GLY A 69 5.61 23.83 -2.62
C GLY A 69 6.16 23.35 -3.97
N GLU A 70 6.84 24.25 -4.69
CA GLU A 70 7.33 24.07 -6.06
C GLU A 70 8.16 22.80 -6.27
N LYS A 71 8.99 22.44 -5.28
CA LYS A 71 9.83 21.23 -5.27
C LYS A 71 9.00 19.94 -5.43
N THR A 72 7.83 19.89 -4.80
CA THR A 72 6.90 18.75 -4.89
C THR A 72 6.21 18.74 -6.25
N ARG A 73 5.72 19.90 -6.72
CA ARG A 73 5.08 20.04 -8.04
C ARG A 73 6.00 19.64 -9.19
N LYS A 74 7.31 19.94 -9.11
CA LYS A 74 8.31 19.47 -10.09
C LYS A 74 8.41 17.94 -10.13
N ARG A 75 8.41 17.27 -8.98
CA ARG A 75 8.43 15.79 -8.91
C ARG A 75 7.16 15.16 -9.48
N MET A 76 6.01 15.78 -9.26
CA MET A 76 4.73 15.38 -9.87
C MET A 76 4.84 15.47 -11.40
N ALA A 77 5.22 16.63 -11.95
CA ALA A 77 5.36 16.81 -13.40
C ALA A 77 6.40 15.88 -14.05
N ASP A 78 7.51 15.59 -13.38
CA ASP A 78 8.47 14.57 -13.84
C ASP A 78 7.86 13.15 -13.84
N ARG A 79 7.05 12.80 -12.83
CA ARG A 79 6.35 11.51 -12.77
C ARG A 79 5.28 11.41 -13.86
N ASP A 80 4.50 12.47 -14.10
CA ASP A 80 3.48 12.52 -15.14
C ASP A 80 4.11 12.33 -16.53
N ARG A 81 5.26 12.96 -16.78
CA ARG A 81 6.05 12.74 -18.01
C ARG A 81 6.49 11.28 -18.14
N VAL A 82 6.93 10.64 -17.06
CA VAL A 82 7.33 9.22 -17.07
C VAL A 82 6.12 8.30 -17.26
N HIS A 83 4.97 8.61 -16.66
CA HIS A 83 3.73 7.86 -16.85
C HIS A 83 3.24 7.95 -18.30
N GLY A 84 3.23 9.14 -18.92
CA GLY A 84 2.91 9.29 -20.35
C GLY A 84 3.82 8.46 -21.25
N ILE A 85 5.14 8.49 -20.99
CA ILE A 85 6.12 7.66 -21.71
C ILE A 85 5.88 6.14 -21.53
N ASP A 86 5.36 5.71 -20.38
CA ASP A 86 5.00 4.30 -20.14
C ASP A 86 3.66 3.94 -20.80
N VAL A 87 2.68 4.86 -20.88
CA VAL A 87 1.44 4.70 -21.64
C VAL A 87 1.74 4.57 -23.14
N ASP A 88 2.44 5.54 -23.74
CA ASP A 88 2.84 5.53 -25.15
C ASP A 88 3.53 4.20 -25.53
N ARG A 89 4.42 3.71 -24.66
CA ARG A 89 5.15 2.45 -24.87
C ARG A 89 4.26 1.22 -24.71
N ALA A 90 3.31 1.23 -23.79
CA ALA A 90 2.35 0.13 -23.62
C ALA A 90 1.36 0.06 -24.80
N GLU A 91 1.04 1.19 -25.42
CA GLU A 91 0.18 1.26 -26.62
C GLU A 91 0.92 0.97 -27.94
N ASP A 92 2.25 1.10 -27.99
CA ASP A 92 3.06 0.84 -29.19
C ASP A 92 2.93 -0.60 -29.74
N GLU A 93 2.06 -0.80 -30.71
CA GLU A 93 1.78 -2.11 -31.32
C GLU A 93 2.80 -2.53 -32.40
N SER A 94 3.86 -1.73 -32.63
CA SER A 94 4.79 -1.95 -33.74
C SER A 94 5.35 -3.38 -33.82
N GLU A 95 5.41 -3.90 -35.04
CA GLU A 95 6.01 -5.18 -35.35
C GLU A 95 7.52 -5.01 -35.54
N GLY A 96 8.32 -5.89 -34.91
CA GLY A 96 9.78 -5.89 -35.05
C GLY A 96 10.58 -5.20 -33.95
N LEU A 97 9.95 -4.74 -32.85
CA LEU A 97 10.63 -4.22 -31.65
C LEU A 97 11.79 -5.13 -31.19
N ASP A 98 12.92 -4.53 -30.80
CA ASP A 98 14.08 -5.28 -30.33
C ASP A 98 13.82 -5.94 -28.94
N GLN A 99 14.71 -6.85 -28.51
CA GLN A 99 14.52 -7.55 -27.23
C GLN A 99 14.49 -6.59 -26.02
N ARG A 100 15.26 -5.50 -26.05
CA ARG A 100 15.31 -4.48 -25.00
C ARG A 100 14.04 -3.64 -24.99
N GLU A 101 13.54 -3.24 -26.15
CA GLU A 101 12.29 -2.51 -26.33
C GLU A 101 11.09 -3.33 -25.85
N GLN A 102 11.04 -4.62 -26.21
CA GLN A 102 10.02 -5.54 -25.69
C GLN A 102 10.08 -5.69 -24.16
N LEU A 103 11.28 -5.70 -23.54
CA LEU A 103 11.43 -5.72 -22.08
C LEU A 103 11.07 -4.37 -21.42
N LEU A 104 11.32 -3.25 -22.09
CA LEU A 104 10.90 -1.92 -21.62
C LEU A 104 9.37 -1.77 -21.71
N LYS A 105 8.76 -2.24 -22.80
CA LYS A 105 7.30 -2.31 -22.97
C LYS A 105 6.66 -3.19 -21.89
N LEU A 106 7.19 -4.38 -21.66
CA LEU A 106 6.72 -5.30 -20.62
C LEU A 106 6.76 -4.66 -19.22
N ARG A 107 7.80 -3.87 -18.91
CA ARG A 107 7.89 -3.11 -17.65
C ARG A 107 6.85 -1.99 -17.56
N ALA A 108 6.59 -1.29 -18.66
CA ALA A 108 5.55 -0.25 -18.73
C ALA A 108 4.14 -0.84 -18.56
N GLU A 109 3.81 -1.89 -19.32
CA GLU A 109 2.56 -2.65 -19.17
C GLU A 109 2.37 -3.17 -17.74
N THR A 110 3.43 -3.71 -17.12
CA THR A 110 3.41 -4.17 -15.72
C THR A 110 3.07 -3.04 -14.74
N ARG A 111 3.69 -1.87 -14.88
CA ARG A 111 3.40 -0.69 -14.03
C ARG A 111 1.95 -0.26 -14.18
N LEU A 112 1.48 -0.13 -15.41
CA LEU A 112 0.10 0.28 -15.71
C LEU A 112 -0.93 -0.76 -15.22
N ALA A 113 -0.62 -2.05 -15.28
CA ALA A 113 -1.47 -3.10 -14.71
C ALA A 113 -1.53 -3.03 -13.17
N CYS A 114 -0.41 -2.76 -12.50
CA CYS A 114 -0.38 -2.48 -11.06
C CYS A 114 -1.18 -1.23 -10.68
N GLU A 115 -1.02 -0.13 -11.42
CA GLU A 115 -1.76 1.13 -11.23
C GLU A 115 -3.27 0.89 -11.41
N LYS A 116 -3.70 0.27 -12.53
CA LYS A 116 -5.11 -0.10 -12.78
C LYS A 116 -5.69 -1.04 -11.72
N TYR A 117 -4.91 -1.97 -11.17
CA TYR A 117 -5.35 -2.84 -10.08
C TYR A 117 -5.57 -2.06 -8.78
N MET A 118 -4.67 -1.14 -8.43
CA MET A 118 -4.88 -0.28 -7.28
C MET A 118 -6.09 0.63 -7.47
N ASP A 119 -6.29 1.20 -8.66
CA ASP A 119 -7.44 2.06 -8.95
C ASP A 119 -8.78 1.31 -8.87
N SER A 120 -8.88 0.09 -9.40
CA SER A 120 -10.09 -0.72 -9.27
C SER A 120 -10.46 -0.99 -7.80
N LEU A 121 -9.45 -1.24 -6.95
CA LEU A 121 -9.64 -1.36 -5.50
C LEU A 121 -10.00 -0.03 -4.82
N ARG A 122 -9.42 1.10 -5.21
CA ARG A 122 -9.71 2.45 -4.67
C ARG A 122 -11.15 2.90 -4.97
N ASP A 123 -11.65 2.57 -6.15
CA ASP A 123 -12.99 2.93 -6.62
C ASP A 123 -14.06 1.86 -6.31
N SER A 124 -13.64 0.68 -5.83
CA SER A 124 -14.54 -0.41 -5.42
C SER A 124 -15.52 -0.03 -4.30
N LYS A 125 -16.66 -0.72 -4.26
CA LYS A 125 -17.71 -0.58 -3.23
C LYS A 125 -17.52 -1.50 -2.02
N LEU A 126 -16.37 -2.16 -1.89
CA LEU A 126 -16.05 -3.14 -0.84
C LEU A 126 -16.30 -2.64 0.61
N LEU A 127 -16.20 -1.33 0.85
CA LEU A 127 -16.37 -0.69 2.15
C LEU A 127 -17.75 -0.05 2.38
N VAL A 128 -18.68 -0.18 1.43
CA VAL A 128 -20.01 0.43 1.50
C VAL A 128 -20.96 -0.40 2.40
N PRO A 129 -21.86 0.25 3.17
CA PRO A 129 -22.97 -0.44 3.85
C PRO A 129 -23.75 -1.36 2.91
N GLY A 130 -24.07 -2.57 3.37
CA GLY A 130 -24.93 -3.53 2.67
C GLY A 130 -24.23 -4.77 2.14
N PHE A 131 -22.92 -4.72 1.89
CA PHE A 131 -22.14 -5.91 1.51
C PHE A 131 -21.90 -6.85 2.69
N THR A 132 -22.12 -8.15 2.47
CA THR A 132 -21.67 -9.23 3.36
C THR A 132 -20.16 -9.46 3.25
N ASP A 133 -19.57 -10.09 4.27
CA ASP A 133 -18.13 -10.43 4.24
C ASP A 133 -17.79 -11.48 3.17
N GLU A 134 -18.77 -12.28 2.74
CA GLU A 134 -18.63 -13.25 1.65
C GLU A 134 -18.56 -12.56 0.28
N GLU A 135 -19.50 -11.67 -0.03
CA GLU A 135 -19.49 -10.85 -1.26
C GLU A 135 -18.21 -10.02 -1.38
N ARG A 136 -17.80 -9.36 -0.29
CA ARG A 136 -16.51 -8.62 -0.23
C ARG A 136 -15.31 -9.49 -0.57
N THR A 137 -15.31 -10.74 -0.10
CA THR A 137 -14.21 -11.69 -0.34
C THR A 137 -14.23 -12.19 -1.79
N GLN A 138 -15.41 -12.37 -2.38
CA GLN A 138 -15.59 -12.73 -3.78
C GLN A 138 -15.12 -11.61 -4.70
N ASP A 139 -15.59 -10.37 -4.51
CA ASP A 139 -15.23 -9.21 -5.32
C ASP A 139 -13.71 -8.94 -5.29
N LEU A 140 -13.10 -8.98 -4.10
CA LEU A 140 -11.65 -8.88 -3.95
C LEU A 140 -10.91 -9.99 -4.70
N GLY A 141 -11.44 -11.21 -4.66
CA GLY A 141 -10.92 -12.36 -5.41
C GLY A 141 -11.00 -12.17 -6.93
N VAL A 142 -12.11 -11.63 -7.43
CA VAL A 142 -12.32 -11.33 -8.87
C VAL A 142 -11.34 -10.24 -9.32
N MET A 143 -11.22 -9.13 -8.59
CA MET A 143 -10.28 -8.04 -8.94
C MET A 143 -8.83 -8.54 -8.97
N HIS A 144 -8.43 -9.37 -8.00
CA HIS A 144 -7.10 -9.98 -7.98
C HIS A 144 -6.89 -10.97 -9.14
N HIS A 145 -7.91 -11.75 -9.51
CA HIS A 145 -7.85 -12.66 -10.65
C HIS A 145 -7.67 -11.93 -11.98
N VAL A 146 -8.43 -10.84 -12.21
CA VAL A 146 -8.30 -10.01 -13.42
C VAL A 146 -6.90 -9.40 -13.52
N TYR A 147 -6.37 -8.83 -12.44
CA TYR A 147 -4.99 -8.34 -12.40
C TYR A 147 -3.98 -9.44 -12.76
N MET A 148 -4.12 -10.64 -12.18
CA MET A 148 -3.24 -11.77 -12.46
C MET A 148 -3.36 -12.28 -13.91
N GLN A 149 -4.54 -12.19 -14.54
CA GLN A 149 -4.73 -12.47 -15.97
C GLN A 149 -4.07 -11.42 -16.87
N MET A 150 -4.20 -10.12 -16.56
CA MET A 150 -3.53 -9.06 -17.33
C MET A 150 -2.01 -9.23 -17.30
N MET A 151 -1.44 -9.42 -16.10
CA MET A 151 -0.01 -9.71 -15.92
C MET A 151 0.46 -10.93 -16.72
N MET A 152 -0.40 -11.94 -16.83
CA MET A 152 -0.14 -13.16 -17.59
C MET A 152 -0.09 -12.92 -19.10
N GLN A 153 -1.07 -12.20 -19.64
CA GLN A 153 -1.13 -11.87 -21.07
C GLN A 153 0.07 -11.00 -21.49
N SER A 154 0.42 -9.99 -20.70
CA SER A 154 1.61 -9.14 -20.92
C SER A 154 2.90 -9.95 -21.02
N CYS A 155 3.12 -10.98 -20.19
CA CYS A 155 4.31 -11.83 -20.29
C CYS A 155 4.29 -12.83 -21.45
N LEU A 156 3.11 -13.28 -21.89
CA LEU A 156 2.98 -14.24 -22.99
C LEU A 156 3.26 -13.59 -24.36
N LYS A 157 2.93 -12.29 -24.55
CA LYS A 157 3.14 -11.55 -25.81
C LYS A 157 4.64 -11.45 -26.22
N PRO A 158 5.61 -11.15 -25.32
CA PRO A 158 7.04 -11.23 -25.64
C PRO A 158 7.59 -12.66 -25.77
N LEU A 159 7.05 -13.64 -25.04
CA LEU A 159 7.45 -15.05 -25.20
C LEU A 159 7.16 -15.57 -26.60
N SER A 160 5.98 -15.26 -27.16
CA SER A 160 5.63 -15.65 -28.53
C SER A 160 6.49 -14.95 -29.59
N ARG A 161 7.07 -13.79 -29.25
CA ARG A 161 8.03 -13.01 -30.07
C ARG A 161 9.51 -13.42 -29.84
N GLY A 162 9.76 -14.48 -29.07
CA GLY A 162 11.10 -15.08 -28.92
C GLY A 162 11.98 -14.52 -27.78
N VAL A 163 11.43 -13.67 -26.91
CA VAL A 163 12.17 -13.14 -25.74
C VAL A 163 12.39 -14.24 -24.70
N ASN A 164 13.60 -14.28 -24.12
CA ASN A 164 13.96 -15.29 -23.11
C ASN A 164 13.08 -15.18 -21.85
N ALA A 165 12.47 -16.31 -21.45
CA ALA A 165 11.67 -16.44 -20.24
C ALA A 165 12.41 -15.96 -18.97
N ASN A 166 13.73 -16.16 -18.87
CA ASN A 166 14.52 -15.66 -17.74
C ASN A 166 14.55 -14.13 -17.69
N SER A 167 14.60 -13.45 -18.85
CA SER A 167 14.56 -11.98 -18.93
C SER A 167 13.18 -11.44 -18.57
N ILE A 168 12.11 -12.16 -18.90
CA ILE A 168 10.72 -11.85 -18.54
C ILE A 168 10.50 -12.02 -17.03
N ILE A 169 10.98 -13.14 -16.46
CA ILE A 169 10.99 -13.38 -15.01
C ILE A 169 11.79 -12.30 -14.27
N GLN A 170 12.91 -11.83 -14.83
CA GLN A 170 13.68 -10.70 -14.26
C GLN A 170 12.97 -9.34 -14.43
N ALA A 171 12.16 -9.16 -15.46
CA ALA A 171 11.46 -7.90 -15.72
C ALA A 171 10.17 -7.74 -14.91
N VAL A 172 9.43 -8.83 -14.68
CA VAL A 172 8.10 -8.84 -14.05
C VAL A 172 8.08 -9.52 -12.68
N GLY A 173 9.12 -10.29 -12.36
CA GLY A 173 9.37 -10.78 -11.02
C GLY A 173 8.46 -11.92 -10.56
N MET A 174 8.36 -12.06 -9.24
CA MET A 174 7.91 -13.28 -8.57
C MET A 174 6.42 -13.58 -8.77
N VAL A 175 5.57 -12.56 -8.94
CA VAL A 175 4.13 -12.68 -9.29
C VAL A 175 3.94 -13.62 -10.48
N MET A 176 4.66 -13.32 -11.56
CA MET A 176 4.54 -14.07 -12.79
C MET A 176 5.26 -15.40 -12.74
N THR A 177 6.34 -15.54 -11.97
CA THR A 177 6.94 -16.85 -11.72
C THR A 177 5.99 -17.78 -10.96
N MET A 178 5.29 -17.28 -9.93
CA MET A 178 4.29 -18.05 -9.18
C MET A 178 3.12 -18.46 -10.06
N ARG A 179 2.55 -17.54 -10.85
CA ARG A 179 1.47 -17.85 -11.80
C ARG A 179 1.92 -18.83 -12.89
N MET A 180 3.11 -18.65 -13.49
CA MET A 180 3.67 -19.58 -14.48
C MET A 180 3.90 -21.00 -13.92
N LEU A 181 4.20 -21.09 -12.63
CA LEU A 181 4.37 -22.38 -11.94
C LEU A 181 3.04 -22.97 -11.47
N ALA A 182 1.97 -22.18 -11.38
CA ALA A 182 0.64 -22.62 -10.97
C ALA A 182 0.04 -23.64 -11.97
N PRO A 183 -0.87 -24.53 -11.51
CA PRO A 183 -1.44 -25.56 -12.38
C PRO A 183 -2.36 -25.01 -13.47
N ASP A 184 -3.02 -23.87 -13.22
CA ASP A 184 -4.08 -23.36 -14.09
C ASP A 184 -3.51 -22.59 -15.28
N PHE A 185 -2.46 -21.79 -15.08
CA PHE A 185 -1.61 -21.28 -16.17
C PHE A 185 -1.07 -22.41 -17.07
N LYS A 186 -0.68 -23.54 -16.46
CA LYS A 186 -0.21 -24.70 -17.24
C LYS A 186 -1.31 -25.24 -18.13
N LYS A 187 -2.56 -25.34 -17.65
CA LYS A 187 -3.73 -25.74 -18.47
C LYS A 187 -4.01 -24.73 -19.60
N GLU A 188 -3.89 -23.43 -19.35
CA GLU A 188 -4.04 -22.40 -20.39
C GLU A 188 -2.93 -22.50 -21.45
N MET A 189 -1.67 -22.69 -21.05
CA MET A 189 -0.59 -23.00 -21.99
C MET A 189 -0.76 -24.36 -22.70
N ASP A 190 -1.38 -25.35 -22.05
CA ASP A 190 -1.67 -26.66 -22.65
C ASP A 190 -2.75 -26.58 -23.75
N SER A 191 -3.51 -25.49 -23.85
CA SER A 191 -4.45 -25.27 -24.97
C SER A 191 -3.75 -25.28 -26.33
N TYR A 192 -2.48 -24.85 -26.37
CA TYR A 192 -1.60 -24.93 -27.55
C TYR A 192 -1.03 -26.34 -27.82
N LEU A 193 -1.21 -27.31 -26.91
CA LEU A 193 -0.65 -28.68 -26.97
C LEU A 193 -1.69 -29.78 -26.63
N GLN A 194 -2.94 -29.51 -27.01
CA GLN A 194 -4.17 -30.21 -26.60
C GLN A 194 -4.22 -31.76 -26.68
N PRO A 195 -3.73 -32.48 -27.71
CA PRO A 195 -4.19 -33.86 -27.99
C PRO A 195 -3.82 -35.01 -27.03
N LEU A 196 -3.15 -34.77 -25.88
CA LEU A 196 -2.49 -35.85 -25.12
C LEU A 196 -2.64 -35.81 -23.59
N LYS A 197 -3.19 -34.74 -22.99
CA LYS A 197 -3.03 -34.51 -21.53
C LYS A 197 -4.14 -35.06 -20.64
N ASP A 198 -5.39 -35.04 -21.09
CA ASP A 198 -6.56 -35.32 -20.22
C ASP A 198 -6.53 -36.73 -19.60
N LYS A 199 -6.14 -37.74 -20.40
CA LYS A 199 -6.00 -39.14 -19.96
C LYS A 199 -4.86 -39.38 -18.97
N ILE A 200 -3.97 -38.40 -18.77
CA ILE A 200 -2.81 -38.52 -17.87
C ILE A 200 -3.11 -37.86 -16.51
N GLN A 201 -3.78 -36.71 -16.49
CA GLN A 201 -4.08 -35.98 -15.26
C GLN A 201 -5.04 -36.78 -14.34
N GLU A 202 -6.13 -37.31 -14.88
CA GLU A 202 -7.09 -38.14 -14.13
C GLU A 202 -6.44 -39.39 -13.49
N ARG A 203 -5.52 -40.02 -14.22
CA ARG A 203 -4.75 -41.18 -13.75
C ARG A 203 -3.73 -40.82 -12.66
N ILE A 204 -3.20 -39.59 -12.66
CA ILE A 204 -2.28 -39.08 -11.62
C ILE A 204 -3.06 -38.70 -10.34
N ASP A 205 -4.21 -38.05 -10.48
CA ASP A 205 -5.00 -37.61 -9.32
C ASP A 205 -5.64 -38.81 -8.60
N THR A 206 -6.14 -39.81 -9.35
CA THR A 206 -6.57 -41.11 -8.82
C THR A 206 -5.44 -41.81 -8.04
N ARG A 207 -4.21 -41.80 -8.56
CA ARG A 207 -3.04 -42.39 -7.89
C ARG A 207 -2.61 -41.59 -6.65
N THR A 208 -2.83 -40.28 -6.64
CA THR A 208 -2.54 -39.41 -5.49
C THR A 208 -3.53 -39.71 -4.35
N ARG A 209 -4.83 -39.75 -4.64
CA ARG A 209 -5.87 -40.14 -3.67
C ARG A 209 -5.63 -41.54 -3.10
N GLY A 210 -5.23 -42.50 -3.93
CA GLY A 210 -4.84 -43.85 -3.48
C GLY A 210 -3.65 -43.89 -2.51
N MET A 211 -2.66 -42.99 -2.68
CA MET A 211 -1.53 -42.88 -1.74
C MET A 211 -1.92 -42.22 -0.41
N VAL A 212 -2.85 -41.26 -0.42
CA VAL A 212 -3.39 -40.63 0.79
C VAL A 212 -4.20 -41.66 1.59
N ALA A 213 -5.14 -42.35 0.94
CA ALA A 213 -5.93 -43.42 1.56
C ALA A 213 -5.05 -44.57 2.12
N PHE A 214 -3.90 -44.86 1.49
CA PHE A 214 -2.93 -45.81 2.01
C PHE A 214 -2.21 -45.29 3.27
N ALA A 215 -1.83 -44.01 3.30
CA ALA A 215 -1.23 -43.38 4.48
C ALA A 215 -2.21 -43.33 5.66
N GLU A 216 -3.46 -42.93 5.40
CA GLU A 216 -4.57 -42.93 6.37
C GLU A 216 -4.83 -44.34 6.91
N SER A 217 -4.95 -45.34 6.03
CA SER A 217 -5.10 -46.75 6.43
C SER A 217 -3.94 -47.22 7.31
N GLY A 218 -2.70 -46.81 7.00
CA GLY A 218 -1.52 -47.11 7.80
C GLY A 218 -1.51 -46.41 9.17
N ILE A 219 -2.06 -45.20 9.28
CA ILE A 219 -2.29 -44.52 10.57
C ILE A 219 -3.37 -45.26 11.37
N THR A 220 -4.54 -45.55 10.77
CA THR A 220 -5.65 -46.27 11.42
C THR A 220 -5.24 -47.67 11.88
N HIS A 221 -4.42 -48.38 11.10
CA HIS A 221 -3.89 -49.69 11.47
C HIS A 221 -2.96 -49.62 12.68
N ARG A 222 -2.02 -48.65 12.71
CA ARG A 222 -1.15 -48.39 13.88
C ARG A 222 -1.97 -47.99 15.13
N GLN A 223 -2.97 -47.12 14.97
CA GLN A 223 -3.89 -46.74 16.05
C GLN A 223 -4.67 -47.93 16.61
N ARG A 224 -5.02 -48.93 15.78
CA ARG A 224 -5.72 -50.16 16.17
C ARG A 224 -4.79 -51.16 16.87
N ILE A 225 -3.57 -51.37 16.37
CA ILE A 225 -2.55 -52.24 17.00
C ILE A 225 -2.15 -51.68 18.38
N PHE A 226 -1.93 -50.37 18.47
CA PHE A 226 -1.48 -49.70 19.68
C PHE A 226 -2.64 -49.11 20.50
N LYS A 227 -3.85 -49.68 20.38
CA LYS A 227 -5.04 -49.21 21.10
C LYS A 227 -4.94 -49.46 22.60
N ASP A 228 -4.46 -50.65 22.98
CA ASP A 228 -4.53 -51.15 24.36
C ASP A 228 -3.22 -50.94 25.15
N LEU A 229 -2.35 -50.04 24.68
CA LEU A 229 -1.12 -49.64 25.37
C LEU A 229 -1.42 -48.64 26.50
N PRO A 230 -1.08 -48.93 27.77
CA PRO A 230 -1.47 -48.10 28.92
C PRO A 230 -0.69 -46.77 29.07
N SER A 231 0.29 -46.49 28.21
CA SER A 231 1.12 -45.27 28.28
C SER A 231 0.93 -44.40 27.04
N GLY A 232 0.29 -43.24 27.22
CA GLY A 232 0.01 -42.27 26.14
C GLY A 232 1.26 -41.82 25.39
N ALA A 233 2.29 -41.36 26.09
CA ALA A 233 3.55 -40.91 25.47
C ALA A 233 4.27 -42.03 24.67
N ARG A 234 4.17 -43.29 25.12
CA ARG A 234 4.74 -44.43 24.38
C ARG A 234 3.89 -44.78 23.15
N ARG A 235 2.57 -44.63 23.25
CA ARG A 235 1.61 -44.81 22.16
C ARG A 235 1.77 -43.76 21.06
N GLU A 236 1.93 -42.49 21.42
CA GLU A 236 2.21 -41.38 20.48
C GLU A 236 3.54 -41.60 19.73
N ARG A 237 4.62 -41.94 20.45
CA ARG A 237 5.93 -42.23 19.83
C ARG A 237 5.90 -43.43 18.85
N LEU A 238 4.97 -44.38 19.03
CA LEU A 238 4.81 -45.56 18.17
C LEU A 238 3.83 -45.36 16.99
N ILE A 239 2.82 -44.51 17.15
CA ILE A 239 1.88 -44.15 16.08
C ILE A 239 2.51 -43.10 15.14
N GLY A 240 3.32 -42.19 15.69
CA GLY A 240 3.88 -41.04 14.98
C GLY A 240 2.85 -39.92 14.80
N SER A 241 3.10 -39.02 13.84
CA SER A 241 2.14 -37.96 13.49
C SER A 241 0.79 -38.55 13.08
N THR A 242 -0.31 -37.88 13.45
CA THR A 242 -1.66 -38.22 13.00
C THR A 242 -2.05 -37.53 11.68
N ASP A 243 -1.24 -36.61 11.17
CA ASP A 243 -1.44 -35.99 9.86
C ASP A 243 -0.95 -36.94 8.74
N PRO A 244 -1.80 -37.33 7.77
CA PRO A 244 -1.38 -38.10 6.59
C PRO A 244 -0.21 -37.47 5.82
N ARG A 245 -0.08 -36.13 5.83
CA ARG A 245 0.99 -35.38 5.15
C ARG A 245 2.37 -35.81 5.62
N ASP A 246 2.56 -36.08 6.91
CA ASP A 246 3.89 -36.44 7.44
C ASP A 246 4.37 -37.83 7.01
N HIS A 247 3.44 -38.75 6.71
CA HIS A 247 3.76 -40.09 6.20
C HIS A 247 3.92 -40.13 4.68
N LEU A 248 3.59 -39.05 3.98
CA LEU A 248 3.84 -38.90 2.54
C LEU A 248 5.28 -38.41 2.28
N SER A 249 5.86 -38.81 1.14
CA SER A 249 7.13 -38.22 0.70
C SER A 249 6.93 -36.76 0.27
N LYS A 250 8.01 -35.95 0.27
CA LYS A 250 7.95 -34.52 -0.11
C LYS A 250 7.20 -34.28 -1.44
N LYS A 251 7.40 -35.16 -2.43
CA LYS A 251 6.72 -35.14 -3.73
C LYS A 251 5.19 -35.35 -3.66
N TRP A 252 4.71 -36.14 -2.71
CA TRP A 252 3.28 -36.38 -2.54
C TRP A 252 2.61 -35.36 -1.61
N ARG A 253 3.33 -34.79 -0.64
CA ARG A 253 2.86 -33.63 0.16
C ARG A 253 2.52 -32.45 -0.74
N THR A 254 3.50 -31.96 -1.51
CA THR A 254 3.31 -30.85 -2.46
C THR A 254 2.17 -31.10 -3.47
N ARG A 255 1.87 -32.37 -3.79
CA ARG A 255 0.74 -32.74 -4.66
C ARG A 255 -0.61 -32.78 -3.93
N LEU A 256 -0.63 -33.18 -2.66
CA LEU A 256 -1.81 -33.10 -1.80
C LEU A 256 -2.13 -31.64 -1.47
N ASP A 257 -1.13 -30.82 -1.16
CA ASP A 257 -1.29 -29.38 -0.95
C ASP A 257 -1.85 -28.70 -2.21
N ALA A 258 -1.28 -29.02 -3.39
CA ALA A 258 -1.80 -28.52 -4.67
C ALA A 258 -3.19 -29.08 -5.07
N MET A 259 -3.61 -30.22 -4.52
CA MET A 259 -4.96 -30.76 -4.72
C MET A 259 -5.96 -30.03 -3.80
N GLN A 260 -5.62 -29.91 -2.52
CA GLN A 260 -6.43 -29.19 -1.53
C GLN A 260 -6.55 -27.70 -1.87
N HIS A 261 -5.53 -27.10 -2.49
CA HIS A 261 -5.61 -25.73 -3.02
C HIS A 261 -6.63 -25.61 -4.17
N ARG A 262 -6.77 -26.62 -5.04
CA ARG A 262 -7.82 -26.64 -6.09
C ARG A 262 -9.21 -26.90 -5.51
N GLU A 263 -9.30 -27.68 -4.44
CA GLU A 263 -10.56 -28.06 -3.77
C GLU A 263 -11.11 -26.97 -2.83
N ARG A 264 -10.32 -25.94 -2.48
CA ARG A 264 -10.71 -24.81 -1.60
C ARG A 264 -11.32 -23.59 -2.32
N GLY A 265 -11.62 -23.71 -3.61
CA GLY A 265 -12.17 -22.63 -4.44
C GLY A 265 -11.10 -21.85 -5.20
N HIS A 266 -11.49 -21.34 -6.37
CA HIS A 266 -10.61 -20.83 -7.43
C HIS A 266 -9.98 -19.45 -7.16
N ARG A 267 -9.38 -19.24 -5.97
CA ARG A 267 -8.69 -17.98 -5.63
C ARG A 267 -7.23 -18.02 -6.08
N GLU A 268 -6.77 -16.92 -6.66
CA GLU A 268 -5.35 -16.69 -6.95
C GLU A 268 -4.56 -16.41 -5.66
N MET A 269 -3.40 -17.06 -5.51
CA MET A 269 -2.46 -16.83 -4.40
C MET A 269 -1.93 -15.40 -4.45
N PHE A 270 -1.92 -14.72 -3.31
CA PHE A 270 -1.21 -13.45 -3.19
C PHE A 270 0.31 -13.65 -3.28
N THR A 271 1.01 -12.61 -3.72
CA THR A 271 2.44 -12.42 -3.48
C THR A 271 2.62 -11.27 -2.50
N ALA A 272 3.83 -11.08 -1.97
CA ALA A 272 4.12 -9.93 -1.11
C ALA A 272 3.78 -8.58 -1.78
N ASP A 273 3.94 -8.47 -3.10
CA ASP A 273 3.65 -7.25 -3.85
C ASP A 273 2.14 -7.07 -4.11
N SER A 274 1.40 -8.11 -4.52
CA SER A 274 -0.05 -7.98 -4.72
C SER A 274 -0.83 -7.83 -3.41
N ALA A 275 -0.39 -8.51 -2.35
CA ALA A 275 -0.89 -8.31 -0.99
C ALA A 275 -0.65 -6.86 -0.50
N ALA A 276 0.54 -6.32 -0.75
CA ALA A 276 0.88 -4.95 -0.37
C ALA A 276 0.08 -3.91 -1.16
N MET A 277 -0.06 -4.06 -2.48
CA MET A 277 -0.94 -3.20 -3.28
C MET A 277 -2.39 -3.25 -2.78
N THR A 278 -2.88 -4.44 -2.41
CA THR A 278 -4.21 -4.62 -1.83
C THR A 278 -4.38 -3.86 -0.51
N GLU A 279 -3.46 -4.06 0.44
CA GLU A 279 -3.45 -3.36 1.74
C GLU A 279 -3.43 -1.83 1.54
N VAL A 280 -2.59 -1.32 0.64
CA VAL A 280 -2.49 0.12 0.37
C VAL A 280 -3.78 0.67 -0.27
N ALA A 281 -4.31 0.01 -1.29
CA ALA A 281 -5.54 0.47 -1.97
C ALA A 281 -6.78 0.39 -1.06
N LEU A 282 -6.88 -0.62 -0.18
CA LEU A 282 -7.95 -0.71 0.82
C LEU A 282 -7.87 0.42 1.86
N MET A 283 -6.67 0.81 2.29
CA MET A 283 -6.48 1.98 3.16
C MET A 283 -6.87 3.29 2.45
N GLU A 284 -6.51 3.46 1.18
CA GLU A 284 -6.92 4.62 0.38
C GLU A 284 -8.44 4.69 0.22
N ASN A 285 -9.08 3.58 -0.18
CA ASN A 285 -10.54 3.50 -0.30
C ASN A 285 -11.19 3.90 1.04
N ALA A 286 -10.74 3.33 2.16
CA ALA A 286 -11.25 3.65 3.49
C ALA A 286 -11.05 5.13 3.87
N PHE A 287 -9.88 5.71 3.58
CA PHE A 287 -9.57 7.10 3.91
C PHE A 287 -10.50 8.10 3.20
N TRP A 288 -10.72 7.89 1.89
CA TRP A 288 -11.59 8.74 1.09
C TRP A 288 -13.07 8.47 1.38
N LYS A 289 -13.49 7.20 1.52
CA LYS A 289 -14.85 6.84 1.93
C LYS A 289 -15.27 7.49 3.24
N MET A 290 -14.39 7.54 4.25
CA MET A 290 -14.70 8.19 5.54
C MET A 290 -14.95 9.71 5.43
N ARG A 291 -14.66 10.34 4.29
CA ARG A 291 -14.83 11.80 4.07
C ARG A 291 -15.95 12.15 3.10
N GLU A 292 -16.56 11.14 2.47
CA GLU A 292 -17.70 11.36 1.58
C GLU A 292 -18.88 11.96 2.36
N PRO A 293 -19.62 12.93 1.80
CA PRO A 293 -20.78 13.54 2.47
C PRO A 293 -21.80 12.48 2.90
N GLY A 294 -22.14 12.46 4.20
CA GLY A 294 -23.09 11.49 4.77
C GLY A 294 -22.51 10.10 5.09
N ALA A 295 -21.20 9.91 4.99
CA ALA A 295 -20.56 8.63 5.29
C ALA A 295 -20.59 8.22 6.78
N ASP A 296 -20.90 6.95 7.06
CA ASP A 296 -20.72 6.36 8.39
C ASP A 296 -19.24 5.94 8.60
N VAL A 297 -18.48 6.85 9.21
CA VAL A 297 -17.07 6.67 9.58
C VAL A 297 -16.85 5.45 10.49
N GLY A 298 -17.83 5.09 11.33
CA GLY A 298 -17.76 3.92 12.20
C GLY A 298 -17.80 2.63 11.41
N LEU A 299 -18.83 2.50 10.56
CA LEU A 299 -19.07 1.32 9.74
C LEU A 299 -17.98 1.09 8.68
N ILE A 300 -17.53 2.14 7.99
CA ILE A 300 -16.45 2.05 6.99
C ILE A 300 -15.17 1.52 7.62
N ARG A 301 -14.83 2.03 8.82
CA ARG A 301 -13.64 1.61 9.57
C ARG A 301 -13.74 0.16 10.04
N GLU A 302 -14.93 -0.32 10.38
CA GLU A 302 -15.17 -1.71 10.80
C GLU A 302 -15.13 -2.67 9.61
N SER A 303 -15.73 -2.30 8.48
CA SER A 303 -15.62 -3.02 7.21
C SER A 303 -14.16 -3.12 6.75
N HIS A 304 -13.40 -2.03 6.81
CA HIS A 304 -11.97 -2.02 6.52
C HIS A 304 -11.17 -2.92 7.47
N ARG A 305 -11.49 -2.92 8.78
CA ARG A 305 -10.84 -3.82 9.75
C ARG A 305 -11.13 -5.29 9.45
N ALA A 306 -12.37 -5.63 9.08
CA ALA A 306 -12.79 -6.98 8.72
C ALA A 306 -12.07 -7.48 7.46
N LEU A 307 -12.11 -6.70 6.37
CA LEU A 307 -11.39 -6.97 5.13
C LEU A 307 -9.89 -7.14 5.36
N ARG A 308 -9.28 -6.23 6.12
CA ARG A 308 -7.85 -6.30 6.46
C ARG A 308 -7.50 -7.57 7.24
N LYS A 309 -8.32 -7.95 8.22
CA LYS A 309 -8.15 -9.23 8.93
C LYS A 309 -8.21 -10.40 7.96
N ARG A 310 -9.18 -10.41 7.05
CA ARG A 310 -9.38 -11.48 6.06
C ARG A 310 -8.23 -11.56 5.05
N LEU A 311 -7.72 -10.41 4.60
CA LEU A 311 -6.53 -10.31 3.75
C LEU A 311 -5.31 -10.94 4.44
N TYR A 312 -5.06 -10.64 5.71
CA TYR A 312 -3.94 -11.27 6.44
C TYR A 312 -4.13 -12.77 6.74
N GLU A 313 -5.37 -13.25 6.89
CA GLU A 313 -5.67 -14.69 6.90
C GLU A 313 -5.29 -15.34 5.57
N GLN A 314 -5.73 -14.77 4.44
CA GLN A 314 -5.42 -15.25 3.09
C GLN A 314 -3.91 -15.22 2.77
N ILE A 315 -3.21 -14.13 3.14
CA ILE A 315 -1.74 -14.01 3.03
C ILE A 315 -1.03 -15.13 3.82
N SER A 316 -1.53 -15.45 5.02
CA SER A 316 -0.98 -16.54 5.83
C SER A 316 -1.30 -17.93 5.28
N GLU A 317 -2.47 -18.12 4.66
CA GLU A 317 -2.84 -19.34 3.93
C GLU A 317 -1.97 -19.55 2.67
N ASP A 318 -1.61 -18.46 2.00
CA ASP A 318 -0.71 -18.40 0.84
C ASP A 318 0.78 -18.55 1.24
N GLY A 319 1.09 -18.62 2.54
CA GLY A 319 2.42 -18.89 3.08
C GLY A 319 3.37 -17.68 3.17
N LEU A 320 2.84 -16.45 3.06
CA LEU A 320 3.60 -15.21 3.13
C LEU A 320 3.75 -14.71 4.58
N GLU A 321 4.89 -14.10 4.90
CA GLU A 321 5.10 -13.48 6.20
C GLU A 321 4.56 -12.04 6.25
N ARG A 322 3.81 -11.71 7.32
CA ARG A 322 3.23 -10.38 7.52
C ARG A 322 4.23 -9.22 7.40
N ARG A 323 5.47 -9.40 7.91
CA ARG A 323 6.53 -8.39 7.83
C ARG A 323 6.93 -8.06 6.38
N GLU A 324 6.93 -9.04 5.49
CA GLU A 324 7.30 -8.85 4.09
C GLU A 324 6.24 -7.98 3.38
N VAL A 325 4.96 -8.30 3.56
CA VAL A 325 3.84 -7.51 3.04
C VAL A 325 3.86 -6.08 3.60
N VAL A 326 4.10 -5.90 4.90
CA VAL A 326 4.18 -4.57 5.53
C VAL A 326 5.36 -3.76 5.00
N GLN A 327 6.53 -4.38 4.81
CA GLN A 327 7.69 -3.71 4.21
C GLN A 327 7.42 -3.27 2.76
N ARG A 328 6.84 -4.15 1.93
CA ARG A 328 6.43 -3.80 0.56
C ARG A 328 5.38 -2.69 0.54
N ALA A 329 4.37 -2.75 1.41
CA ALA A 329 3.32 -1.74 1.48
C ALA A 329 3.86 -0.37 1.90
N ARG A 330 4.77 -0.32 2.88
CA ARG A 330 5.51 0.90 3.25
C ARG A 330 6.33 1.45 2.09
N LYS A 331 7.02 0.58 1.34
CA LYS A 331 7.80 0.99 0.17
C LYS A 331 6.91 1.63 -0.90
N ILE A 332 5.80 0.98 -1.28
CA ILE A 332 4.80 1.54 -2.21
C ILE A 332 4.32 2.92 -1.75
N ILE A 333 3.98 3.06 -0.46
CA ILE A 333 3.51 4.33 0.10
C ILE A 333 4.60 5.41 0.05
N GLY A 334 5.83 5.12 0.48
CA GLY A 334 6.89 6.14 0.54
C GLY A 334 7.57 6.44 -0.80
N GLU A 335 7.41 5.59 -1.81
CA GLU A 335 7.68 5.94 -3.21
C GLU A 335 6.58 6.88 -3.73
N ARG A 336 5.30 6.53 -3.55
CA ARG A 336 4.17 7.38 -3.99
C ARG A 336 4.10 8.74 -3.29
N MET A 337 4.42 8.85 -1.99
CA MET A 337 4.46 10.13 -1.25
C MET A 337 5.44 11.19 -1.80
N GLU A 338 6.27 10.86 -2.78
CA GLU A 338 7.13 11.82 -3.49
C GLU A 338 6.45 12.50 -4.69
N TYR A 339 5.39 11.90 -5.24
CA TYR A 339 4.65 12.37 -6.42
C TYR A 339 3.11 12.37 -6.26
N GLU A 340 2.59 11.80 -5.17
CA GLU A 340 1.21 11.89 -4.69
C GLU A 340 1.26 12.42 -3.25
N PRO A 341 1.55 13.72 -3.05
CA PRO A 341 1.82 14.27 -1.73
C PRO A 341 0.59 14.26 -0.81
N GLU A 342 -0.63 14.19 -1.36
CA GLU A 342 -1.87 14.00 -0.63
C GLU A 342 -1.86 12.74 0.26
N LEU A 343 -1.11 11.69 -0.10
CA LEU A 343 -0.96 10.47 0.71
C LEU A 343 -0.33 10.74 2.08
N ARG A 344 0.40 11.86 2.24
CA ARG A 344 0.97 12.28 3.53
C ARG A 344 -0.12 12.58 4.56
N THR A 345 -1.28 13.04 4.11
CA THR A 345 -2.44 13.32 4.98
C THR A 345 -3.17 12.07 5.45
N MET A 346 -2.89 10.89 4.89
CA MET A 346 -3.71 9.69 5.12
C MET A 346 -3.49 9.00 6.46
N PHE A 347 -2.30 9.14 7.04
CA PHE A 347 -1.87 8.33 8.17
C PHE A 347 -1.63 9.20 9.40
N ASN A 348 -2.15 8.80 10.57
CA ASN A 348 -2.13 9.62 11.79
C ASN A 348 -0.76 10.21 12.13
N GLY A 349 0.31 9.43 11.96
CA GLY A 349 1.68 9.88 12.21
C GLY A 349 2.27 10.75 11.10
N VAL A 350 1.93 10.50 9.83
CA VAL A 350 2.49 11.26 8.69
C VAL A 350 1.78 12.61 8.53
N ALA A 351 0.46 12.64 8.72
CA ALA A 351 -0.40 13.82 8.58
C ALA A 351 -0.04 14.98 9.53
N HIS A 352 0.62 14.67 10.64
CA HIS A 352 1.12 15.64 11.62
C HIS A 352 2.66 15.64 11.68
N GLY A 353 3.34 15.00 10.73
CA GLY A 353 4.81 14.91 10.64
C GLY A 353 5.52 14.21 11.81
N ARG A 354 4.80 13.39 12.59
CA ARG A 354 5.40 12.51 13.61
C ARG A 354 6.12 11.30 13.04
N ILE A 355 5.87 10.98 11.77
CA ILE A 355 6.48 9.88 11.02
C ILE A 355 6.97 10.44 9.68
N VAL A 356 8.23 10.19 9.37
CA VAL A 356 8.91 10.68 8.16
C VAL A 356 9.59 9.52 7.43
N LYS A 357 9.79 9.69 6.12
CA LYS A 357 10.57 8.75 5.31
C LYS A 357 12.03 8.79 5.78
N ALA A 358 12.61 7.64 6.12
CA ALA A 358 14.01 7.57 6.51
C ALA A 358 14.92 7.89 5.30
N PRO A 359 16.16 8.39 5.51
CA PRO A 359 17.10 8.59 4.42
C PRO A 359 17.41 7.27 3.69
N ALA A 360 17.70 7.38 2.40
CA ALA A 360 18.22 6.25 1.62
C ALA A 360 19.64 5.88 2.10
N HIS A 361 20.01 4.62 1.98
CA HIS A 361 21.32 4.08 2.36
C HIS A 361 22.05 3.49 1.18
N GLU A 362 23.36 3.29 1.33
CA GLU A 362 24.19 2.65 0.32
C GLU A 362 24.14 1.12 0.44
N GLU A 363 23.84 0.45 -0.67
CA GLU A 363 23.81 -1.01 -0.79
C GLU A 363 24.74 -1.45 -1.92
N ARG A 364 25.58 -2.46 -1.67
CA ARG A 364 26.47 -3.03 -2.68
C ARG A 364 25.70 -3.99 -3.59
N ILE A 365 25.79 -3.78 -4.91
CA ILE A 365 25.13 -4.64 -5.90
C ILE A 365 25.78 -6.03 -5.88
N ALA A 366 24.97 -7.05 -5.57
CA ALA A 366 25.41 -8.45 -5.49
C ALA A 366 26.17 -8.88 -6.75
N GLY A 367 27.39 -9.42 -6.57
CA GLY A 367 28.27 -9.83 -7.66
C GLY A 367 29.12 -8.72 -8.28
N SER A 368 29.16 -7.51 -7.71
CA SER A 368 30.05 -6.42 -8.15
C SER A 368 30.61 -5.62 -6.96
N ASP A 369 31.58 -4.74 -7.22
CA ASP A 369 32.05 -3.72 -6.27
C ASP A 369 31.23 -2.41 -6.34
N ARG A 370 30.21 -2.34 -7.20
CA ARG A 370 29.40 -1.13 -7.36
C ARG A 370 28.41 -0.97 -6.21
N VAL A 371 28.35 0.24 -5.68
CA VAL A 371 27.38 0.67 -4.67
C VAL A 371 26.23 1.41 -5.36
N ARG A 372 25.01 1.23 -4.86
CA ARG A 372 23.82 1.98 -5.26
C ARG A 372 23.14 2.56 -4.04
N THR A 373 22.56 3.74 -4.17
CA THR A 373 21.69 4.32 -3.14
C THR A 373 20.30 3.69 -3.24
N VAL A 374 19.81 3.11 -2.13
CA VAL A 374 18.54 2.39 -2.06
C VAL A 374 17.76 2.84 -0.84
N TRP A 375 16.44 2.91 -0.97
CA TRP A 375 15.52 3.03 0.15
C TRP A 375 14.61 1.78 0.16
N SER A 376 14.51 1.13 1.32
CA SER A 376 13.98 -0.24 1.46
C SER A 376 12.67 -0.26 2.26
N GLY A 377 11.95 0.86 2.30
CA GLY A 377 10.67 1.01 2.97
C GLY A 377 10.78 1.51 4.42
N GLU A 378 11.94 2.02 4.85
CA GLU A 378 12.14 2.50 6.23
C GLU A 378 11.50 3.86 6.49
N PHE A 379 10.85 3.96 7.66
CA PHE A 379 10.29 5.18 8.21
C PHE A 379 10.73 5.34 9.65
N GLU A 380 10.93 6.59 10.04
CA GLU A 380 11.37 6.99 11.39
C GLU A 380 10.30 7.88 12.03
N ASP A 381 10.19 7.82 13.36
CA ASP A 381 9.41 8.79 14.12
C ASP A 381 10.15 10.14 14.22
N GLN A 382 9.45 11.17 14.70
CA GLN A 382 9.99 12.51 14.98
C GLN A 382 11.16 12.57 15.99
N LEU A 383 11.55 11.43 16.59
CA LEU A 383 12.71 11.32 17.48
C LEU A 383 13.90 10.62 16.80
N GLY A 384 13.73 10.12 15.57
CA GLY A 384 14.71 9.34 14.80
C GLY A 384 14.65 7.83 15.06
N ARG A 385 13.55 7.30 15.61
CA ARG A 385 13.39 5.87 15.89
C ARG A 385 12.67 5.18 14.75
N ARG A 386 13.27 4.12 14.20
CA ARG A 386 12.63 3.30 13.15
C ARG A 386 11.35 2.66 13.67
N LEU A 387 10.32 2.63 12.82
CA LEU A 387 9.08 1.90 13.11
C LEU A 387 9.33 0.37 13.15
N PRO A 388 8.60 -0.41 13.99
CA PRO A 388 8.71 -1.87 14.03
C PRO A 388 8.51 -2.52 12.66
N GLU A 389 9.22 -3.61 12.35
CA GLU A 389 9.20 -4.22 10.99
C GLU A 389 7.80 -4.64 10.52
N ASP A 390 6.94 -5.11 11.43
CA ASP A 390 5.56 -5.55 11.16
C ASP A 390 4.48 -4.46 11.42
N GLY A 391 4.90 -3.27 11.87
CA GLY A 391 4.01 -2.20 12.35
C GLY A 391 3.48 -1.30 11.24
N MET A 392 2.41 -1.70 10.54
CA MET A 392 1.83 -0.85 9.49
C MET A 392 1.31 0.51 10.03
N PHE A 393 1.26 1.53 9.16
CA PHE A 393 0.68 2.83 9.51
C PHE A 393 -0.76 2.72 10.01
N THR A 394 -1.14 3.64 10.90
CA THR A 394 -2.53 3.78 11.35
C THR A 394 -3.26 4.81 10.50
N LEU A 395 -4.33 4.37 9.85
CA LEU A 395 -5.20 5.22 9.02
C LEU A 395 -5.84 6.35 9.82
N ARG A 396 -5.83 7.56 9.26
CA ARG A 396 -6.38 8.77 9.87
C ARG A 396 -7.89 8.88 9.63
N ARG A 397 -8.65 9.00 10.72
CA ARG A 397 -10.08 9.36 10.68
C ARG A 397 -10.23 10.85 10.33
N PRO A 398 -11.38 11.30 9.82
CA PRO A 398 -11.74 12.71 9.89
C PRO A 398 -11.60 13.20 11.34
N MET A 399 -11.06 14.40 11.50
CA MET A 399 -10.80 15.07 12.77
C MET A 399 -11.48 16.45 12.73
N ASP A 400 -12.07 16.83 13.85
CA ASP A 400 -12.58 18.19 14.08
C ASP A 400 -11.44 19.13 14.50
N ALA A 401 -11.78 20.42 14.69
CA ALA A 401 -10.84 21.46 15.11
C ALA A 401 -10.09 21.10 16.40
N ASP A 402 -10.78 20.57 17.41
CA ASP A 402 -10.20 20.21 18.71
C ASP A 402 -9.23 19.02 18.58
N ALA A 403 -9.61 17.98 17.83
CA ALA A 403 -8.75 16.84 17.56
C ALA A 403 -7.49 17.24 16.78
N HIS A 404 -7.61 18.10 15.76
CA HIS A 404 -6.46 18.66 15.06
C HIS A 404 -5.57 19.48 16.00
N GLN A 405 -6.12 20.40 16.78
CA GLN A 405 -5.35 21.23 17.73
C GLN A 405 -4.48 20.35 18.66
N VAL A 406 -5.08 19.32 19.26
CA VAL A 406 -4.37 18.37 20.14
C VAL A 406 -3.28 17.60 19.38
N GLN A 407 -3.53 17.14 18.15
CA GLN A 407 -2.49 16.41 17.40
C GLN A 407 -1.33 17.31 16.96
N LEU A 408 -1.60 18.54 16.56
CA LEU A 408 -0.61 19.53 16.17
C LEU A 408 0.25 19.92 17.37
N ALA A 409 -0.37 20.29 18.48
CA ALA A 409 0.30 20.71 19.72
C ALA A 409 1.24 19.62 20.26
N GLU A 410 0.79 18.36 20.30
CA GLU A 410 1.62 17.24 20.77
C GLU A 410 2.88 17.04 19.91
N THR A 411 2.77 17.24 18.59
CA THR A 411 3.91 17.13 17.66
C THR A 411 4.90 18.27 17.86
N MET A 412 4.41 19.52 17.87
CA MET A 412 5.24 20.71 18.07
C MET A 412 5.97 20.63 19.41
N LYS A 413 5.23 20.34 20.49
CA LYS A 413 5.75 20.11 21.85
C LYS A 413 6.83 19.03 21.87
N THR A 414 6.58 17.87 21.25
CA THR A 414 7.56 16.77 21.24
C THR A 414 8.84 17.16 20.52
N SER A 415 8.73 17.87 19.39
CA SER A 415 9.90 18.37 18.63
C SER A 415 10.75 19.32 19.47
N LEU A 416 10.10 20.29 20.14
CA LEU A 416 10.75 21.29 21.00
C LEU A 416 11.41 20.66 22.23
N LEU A 417 10.68 19.79 22.96
CA LEU A 417 11.20 19.08 24.13
C LEU A 417 12.37 18.14 23.78
N ASN A 418 12.33 17.47 22.62
CA ASN A 418 13.42 16.60 22.17
C ASN A 418 14.70 17.39 21.88
N ALA A 419 14.60 18.58 21.26
CA ALA A 419 15.74 19.45 21.03
C ALA A 419 16.33 19.98 22.36
N LEU A 420 15.49 20.49 23.26
CA LEU A 420 15.91 20.95 24.59
C LEU A 420 16.54 19.82 25.43
N GLY A 421 15.96 18.62 25.39
CA GLY A 421 16.48 17.44 26.10
C GLY A 421 17.85 16.96 25.60
N ARG A 422 18.19 17.22 24.33
CA ARG A 422 19.52 16.95 23.74
C ARG A 422 20.50 18.11 23.94
N GLY A 423 20.05 19.27 24.42
CA GLY A 423 20.85 20.50 24.46
C GLY A 423 21.08 21.14 23.08
N ASP A 424 20.32 20.73 22.07
CA ASP A 424 20.46 21.17 20.69
C ASP A 424 19.73 22.50 20.47
N LYS A 425 20.52 23.58 20.54
CA LYS A 425 20.03 24.97 20.42
C LYS A 425 19.59 25.30 19.01
N GLU A 426 20.25 24.74 17.99
CA GLU A 426 19.97 25.01 16.58
C GLU A 426 18.67 24.31 16.17
N ALA A 427 18.49 23.04 16.56
CA ALA A 427 17.21 22.34 16.38
C ALA A 427 16.08 23.01 17.20
N TYR A 428 16.31 23.47 18.43
CA TYR A 428 15.27 24.15 19.21
C TYR A 428 14.84 25.46 18.52
N GLY A 429 15.79 26.31 18.14
CA GLY A 429 15.50 27.57 17.43
C GLY A 429 14.81 27.34 16.08
N GLY A 430 15.29 26.38 15.29
CA GLY A 430 14.72 26.03 13.99
C GLY A 430 13.32 25.41 14.09
N ASN A 431 13.07 24.54 15.08
CA ASN A 431 11.74 23.99 15.35
C ASN A 431 10.74 25.11 15.66
N MET A 432 11.11 25.99 16.59
CA MET A 432 10.25 27.06 17.10
C MET A 432 9.93 28.10 16.02
N LEU A 433 10.94 28.59 15.29
CA LEU A 433 10.73 29.50 14.16
C LEU A 433 9.97 28.85 12.99
N GLY A 434 10.29 27.60 12.66
CA GLY A 434 9.67 26.88 11.54
C GLY A 434 8.17 26.65 11.74
N TYR A 435 7.75 26.28 12.95
CA TYR A 435 6.33 26.18 13.28
C TYR A 435 5.67 27.57 13.42
N LEU A 436 6.35 28.59 13.96
CA LEU A 436 5.78 29.94 14.08
C LEU A 436 5.33 30.51 12.72
N VAL A 437 6.18 30.36 11.70
CA VAL A 437 5.94 30.96 10.36
C VAL A 437 5.26 30.01 9.37
N GLY A 438 5.13 28.72 9.69
CA GLY A 438 4.68 27.69 8.74
C GLY A 438 3.33 27.98 8.10
N PHE A 439 2.36 28.45 8.89
CA PHE A 439 1.04 28.83 8.37
C PHE A 439 1.09 30.06 7.46
N ALA A 440 1.87 31.08 7.84
CA ALA A 440 1.99 32.31 7.05
C ALA A 440 2.73 32.07 5.74
N ALA A 441 3.80 31.26 5.77
CA ALA A 441 4.57 30.87 4.59
C ALA A 441 3.72 30.12 3.56
N GLN A 442 2.91 29.15 4.01
CA GLN A 442 1.98 28.43 3.15
C GLN A 442 0.92 29.38 2.56
N LYS A 443 0.26 30.19 3.41
CA LYS A 443 -0.81 31.11 3.00
C LYS A 443 -0.35 32.20 2.02
N GLN A 444 0.91 32.62 2.10
CA GLN A 444 1.51 33.61 1.22
C GLN A 444 2.23 33.00 0.00
N GLY A 445 2.34 31.66 -0.07
CA GLY A 445 3.04 30.96 -1.16
C GLY A 445 4.54 31.26 -1.20
N LEU A 446 5.18 31.47 -0.05
CA LEU A 446 6.60 31.84 0.02
C LEU A 446 7.50 30.71 -0.45
N ASP A 447 8.54 31.05 -1.22
CA ASP A 447 9.56 30.09 -1.62
C ASP A 447 10.42 29.70 -0.40
N THR A 448 10.37 28.42 -0.05
CA THR A 448 11.12 27.83 1.07
C THR A 448 12.54 27.41 0.66
N SER A 449 12.91 27.54 -0.63
CA SER A 449 14.23 27.16 -1.13
C SER A 449 15.35 27.99 -0.52
N GLY A 450 16.54 27.38 -0.40
CA GLY A 450 17.75 28.02 0.13
C GLY A 450 17.81 28.16 1.67
N LEU A 451 16.67 28.10 2.38
CA LEU A 451 16.60 28.17 3.84
C LEU A 451 17.43 27.08 4.53
N PRO A 452 17.80 27.26 5.81
CA PRO A 452 18.37 26.21 6.65
C PRO A 452 17.51 24.93 6.68
N ASP A 453 18.13 23.75 6.66
CA ASP A 453 17.45 22.46 6.50
C ASP A 453 16.37 22.21 7.57
N MET A 454 16.62 22.61 8.82
CA MET A 454 15.65 22.49 9.91
C MET A 454 14.40 23.37 9.70
N LEU A 455 14.57 24.56 9.11
CA LEU A 455 13.44 25.42 8.76
C LEU A 455 12.66 24.82 7.58
N GLN A 456 13.34 24.42 6.49
CA GLN A 456 12.67 23.73 5.36
C GLN A 456 11.85 22.53 5.84
N HIS A 457 12.44 21.67 6.67
CA HIS A 457 11.77 20.47 7.17
C HIS A 457 10.50 20.77 8.00
N ARG A 458 10.49 21.88 8.78
CA ARG A 458 9.33 22.30 9.57
C ARG A 458 8.27 23.01 8.74
N LEU A 459 8.66 23.67 7.66
CA LEU A 459 7.74 24.22 6.66
C LEU A 459 7.05 23.09 5.88
N ASP A 460 7.81 22.14 5.33
CA ASP A 460 7.29 20.91 4.70
C ASP A 460 6.30 20.16 5.62
N GLN A 461 6.60 20.10 6.92
CA GLN A 461 5.72 19.49 7.92
C GLN A 461 4.45 20.32 8.17
N SER A 462 4.57 21.65 8.20
CA SER A 462 3.43 22.56 8.37
C SER A 462 2.50 22.54 7.17
N GLU A 463 3.01 22.41 5.94
CA GLU A 463 2.19 22.18 4.73
C GLU A 463 1.30 20.94 4.89
N VAL A 464 1.86 19.80 5.32
CA VAL A 464 1.11 18.55 5.54
C VAL A 464 0.07 18.69 6.66
N MET A 465 0.41 19.41 7.73
CA MET A 465 -0.52 19.71 8.84
C MET A 465 -1.74 20.49 8.36
N ILE A 466 -1.53 21.54 7.56
CA ILE A 466 -2.59 22.41 7.07
C ILE A 466 -3.44 21.67 6.02
N ALA A 467 -2.81 20.96 5.07
CA ALA A 467 -3.51 20.11 4.10
C ALA A 467 -4.37 19.02 4.78
N SER A 468 -3.96 18.52 5.95
CA SER A 468 -4.73 17.52 6.72
C SER A 468 -5.98 18.11 7.39
N MET A 469 -5.96 19.38 7.77
CA MET A 469 -7.14 20.12 8.22
C MET A 469 -8.08 20.44 7.05
N ASP A 470 -7.53 20.86 5.91
CA ASP A 470 -8.30 21.17 4.72
C ASP A 470 -9.06 19.95 4.17
N ILE A 471 -8.40 18.79 4.05
CA ILE A 471 -9.04 17.54 3.60
C ILE A 471 -10.21 17.11 4.50
N ASP A 472 -10.18 17.49 5.78
CA ASP A 472 -11.27 17.23 6.72
C ASP A 472 -12.39 18.28 6.67
N GLY A 473 -12.23 19.34 5.89
CA GLY A 473 -13.25 20.35 5.62
C GLY A 473 -13.19 21.60 6.51
N LEU A 474 -12.12 21.81 7.28
CA LEU A 474 -11.98 23.02 8.09
C LEU A 474 -11.77 24.25 7.18
N PRO A 475 -12.49 25.37 7.37
CA PRO A 475 -12.29 26.58 6.57
C PRO A 475 -10.98 27.29 6.95
N PRO A 476 -10.35 28.10 6.06
CA PRO A 476 -9.03 28.69 6.29
C PRO A 476 -8.88 29.53 7.57
N GLU A 477 -9.94 30.23 8.00
CA GLU A 477 -9.93 30.99 9.26
C GLU A 477 -9.87 30.08 10.49
N GLU A 478 -10.54 28.93 10.43
CA GLU A 478 -10.50 27.92 11.49
C GLU A 478 -9.19 27.14 11.47
N GLN A 479 -8.65 26.81 10.28
CA GLN A 479 -7.30 26.27 10.14
C GLN A 479 -6.25 27.18 10.79
N GLN A 480 -6.35 28.50 10.56
CA GLN A 480 -5.46 29.48 11.18
C GLN A 480 -5.59 29.47 12.71
N ARG A 481 -6.82 29.51 13.24
CA ARG A 481 -7.10 29.46 14.68
C ARG A 481 -6.55 28.20 15.33
N VAL A 482 -6.84 27.03 14.75
CA VAL A 482 -6.41 25.72 15.24
C VAL A 482 -4.88 25.59 15.26
N TYR A 483 -4.22 26.02 14.19
CA TYR A 483 -2.76 26.00 14.10
C TYR A 483 -2.11 26.95 15.11
N SER A 484 -2.59 28.19 15.22
CA SER A 484 -2.06 29.17 16.19
C SER A 484 -2.28 28.74 17.64
N ASN A 485 -3.46 28.21 17.97
CA ASN A 485 -3.71 27.66 19.31
C ASN A 485 -2.78 26.48 19.61
N ALA A 486 -2.63 25.54 18.68
CA ALA A 486 -1.75 24.38 18.85
C ALA A 486 -0.29 24.77 19.10
N TYR A 487 0.19 25.84 18.46
CA TYR A 487 1.51 26.40 18.72
C TYR A 487 1.63 26.99 20.14
N VAL A 488 0.60 27.72 20.61
CA VAL A 488 0.56 28.25 21.99
C VAL A 488 0.52 27.11 23.01
N ASP A 489 -0.38 26.15 22.87
CA ASP A 489 -0.48 24.95 23.72
C ASP A 489 0.87 24.21 23.82
N ALA A 490 1.58 24.09 22.69
CA ALA A 490 2.89 23.46 22.65
C ALA A 490 3.96 24.27 23.40
N MET A 491 3.96 25.59 23.27
CA MET A 491 4.91 26.48 23.94
C MET A 491 4.64 26.57 25.45
N GLU A 492 3.37 26.60 25.89
CA GLU A 492 2.99 26.53 27.30
C GLU A 492 3.46 25.22 27.94
N ALA A 493 3.17 24.07 27.30
CA ALA A 493 3.61 22.76 27.80
C ALA A 493 5.14 22.54 27.74
N VAL A 494 5.87 23.33 26.95
CA VAL A 494 7.34 23.41 26.99
C VAL A 494 7.80 24.27 28.16
N HIS A 495 7.16 25.43 28.40
CA HIS A 495 7.45 26.32 29.52
C HIS A 495 7.24 25.65 30.89
N GLU A 496 6.17 24.85 31.06
CA GLU A 496 5.93 24.06 32.28
C GLU A 496 7.10 23.13 32.64
N LYS A 497 7.80 22.60 31.63
CA LYS A 497 8.97 21.71 31.82
C LYS A 497 10.30 22.44 31.88
N TYR A 498 10.37 23.62 31.27
CA TYR A 498 11.56 24.48 31.21
C TYR A 498 11.18 25.93 31.54
N PRO A 499 11.03 26.28 32.83
CA PRO A 499 10.63 27.63 33.25
C PRO A 499 11.56 28.73 32.74
N ASP A 500 12.87 28.44 32.65
CA ASP A 500 13.90 29.34 32.10
C ASP A 500 13.86 29.46 30.56
N LEU A 501 12.67 29.45 29.95
CA LEU A 501 12.46 29.43 28.51
C LEU A 501 13.13 30.63 27.82
N GLU A 502 13.08 31.81 28.42
CA GLU A 502 13.73 33.03 27.92
C GLU A 502 15.25 32.86 27.78
N ALA A 503 15.89 32.17 28.73
CA ALA A 503 17.32 31.88 28.67
C ALA A 503 17.63 30.91 27.52
N GLN A 504 16.73 29.97 27.20
CA GLN A 504 16.89 29.09 26.04
C GLN A 504 16.67 29.84 24.72
N LEU A 505 15.69 30.75 24.65
CA LEU A 505 15.46 31.62 23.49
C LEU A 505 16.68 32.50 23.18
N LYS A 506 17.23 33.17 24.20
CA LYS A 506 18.48 33.94 24.08
C LYS A 506 19.66 33.07 23.63
N ARG A 507 19.77 31.84 24.13
CA ARG A 507 20.83 30.89 23.73
C ARG A 507 20.68 30.34 22.31
N SER A 508 19.46 30.24 21.77
CA SER A 508 19.21 29.66 20.43
C SER A 508 19.13 30.71 19.33
N LEU A 509 18.50 31.87 19.59
CA LEU A 509 18.30 32.93 18.59
C LEU A 509 19.21 34.15 18.79
N GLY A 510 19.99 34.18 19.88
CA GLY A 510 20.85 35.31 20.25
C GLY A 510 20.11 36.43 21.00
N GLU A 511 20.84 37.50 21.32
CA GLU A 511 20.31 38.63 22.10
C GLU A 511 19.10 39.32 21.44
N ASN A 512 19.04 39.33 20.10
CA ASN A 512 17.97 39.97 19.33
C ASN A 512 16.71 39.10 19.14
N TRP A 513 16.57 37.99 19.86
CA TRP A 513 15.51 36.99 19.65
C TRP A 513 14.10 37.59 19.56
N GLN A 514 13.76 38.58 20.38
CA GLN A 514 12.45 39.26 20.36
C GLN A 514 12.15 39.89 19.00
N ARG A 515 13.16 40.55 18.41
CA ARG A 515 13.06 41.16 17.09
C ARG A 515 12.95 40.09 16.00
N THR A 516 13.69 38.98 16.11
CA THR A 516 13.58 37.86 15.18
C THR A 516 12.17 37.26 15.17
N LEU A 517 11.56 37.04 16.35
CA LEU A 517 10.18 36.57 16.44
C LEU A 517 9.18 37.59 15.90
N GLN A 518 9.39 38.88 16.18
CA GLN A 518 8.52 39.92 15.67
C GLN A 518 8.58 40.01 14.14
N THR A 519 9.76 40.08 13.52
CA THR A 519 9.90 40.06 12.05
C THR A 519 9.25 38.81 11.46
N ALA A 520 9.44 37.64 12.08
CA ALA A 520 8.87 36.38 11.62
C ALA A 520 7.33 36.36 11.58
N VAL A 521 6.66 37.17 12.40
CA VAL A 521 5.19 37.32 12.44
C VAL A 521 4.72 38.48 11.56
N ASP A 522 5.37 39.64 11.67
CA ASP A 522 4.96 40.90 11.01
C ASP A 522 5.30 40.89 9.50
N ASP A 523 6.45 40.32 9.10
CA ASP A 523 6.90 40.18 7.70
C ASP A 523 7.66 38.85 7.49
N PRO A 524 6.94 37.73 7.29
CA PRO A 524 7.54 36.43 7.03
C PRO A 524 8.46 36.38 5.80
N GLY A 525 8.21 37.24 4.80
CA GLY A 525 9.02 37.35 3.59
C GLY A 525 10.40 37.95 3.88
N ALA A 526 10.45 39.09 4.56
CA ALA A 526 11.70 39.68 5.01
C ALA A 526 12.47 38.75 5.97
N PHE A 527 11.76 38.02 6.83
CA PHE A 527 12.36 36.99 7.70
C PHE A 527 13.04 35.87 6.89
N PHE A 528 12.44 35.40 5.79
CA PHE A 528 13.03 34.36 4.92
C PHE A 528 14.30 34.85 4.22
N GLU A 529 14.30 36.07 3.69
CA GLU A 529 15.51 36.67 3.11
C GLU A 529 16.62 36.83 4.15
N GLU A 530 16.31 37.22 5.39
CA GLU A 530 17.29 37.22 6.48
C GLU A 530 17.86 35.81 6.75
N GLN A 531 17.02 34.77 6.76
CA GLN A 531 17.48 33.40 7.00
C GLN A 531 18.30 32.83 5.84
N ARG A 532 18.04 33.23 4.60
CA ARG A 532 18.83 32.88 3.41
C ARG A 532 20.25 33.47 3.44
N LEU A 533 20.39 34.67 4.01
CA LEU A 533 21.66 35.39 4.11
C LEU A 533 22.53 34.96 5.31
N LYS A 534 22.01 34.17 6.25
CA LYS A 534 22.80 33.67 7.38
C LYS A 534 23.85 32.66 6.90
N PRO A 535 25.13 32.81 7.33
CA PRO A 535 26.16 31.84 6.98
C PRO A 535 25.79 30.49 7.58
N ARG A 536 25.74 29.46 6.73
CA ARG A 536 25.42 28.09 7.16
C ARG A 536 26.50 27.59 8.13
N SER A 537 26.07 27.06 9.27
CA SER A 537 26.86 26.19 10.13
C SER A 537 27.50 25.12 9.25
N GLY A 538 28.84 25.08 9.17
CA GLY A 538 29.53 24.05 8.38
C GLY A 538 29.19 22.66 8.91
N PRO A 539 29.18 21.60 8.07
CA PRO A 539 28.91 20.26 8.55
C PRO A 539 29.92 19.87 9.63
N THR A 540 29.45 19.62 10.86
CA THR A 540 30.26 19.02 11.91
C THR A 540 30.50 17.55 11.55
N GLY A 541 31.52 17.33 10.71
CA GLY A 541 32.06 16.00 10.46
C GLY A 541 32.50 15.33 11.77
N PRO A 542 32.55 13.99 11.82
CA PRO A 542 32.91 13.27 13.03
C PRO A 542 34.31 13.69 13.52
N SER A 543 34.42 13.96 14.82
CA SER A 543 35.64 14.49 15.43
C SER A 543 36.85 13.56 15.23
N ALA A 544 37.71 13.91 14.28
CA ALA A 544 38.98 13.24 14.04
C ALA A 544 40.05 13.68 15.07
N GLU A 545 39.79 13.45 16.36
CA GLU A 545 40.79 13.58 17.43
C GLU A 545 40.95 12.25 18.18
N ARG A 546 41.58 11.28 17.52
CA ARG A 546 42.43 10.22 18.11
C ARG A 546 43.03 9.34 17.01
N GLU A 547 44.22 9.71 16.55
CA GLU A 547 45.46 8.98 16.86
C GLU A 547 46.62 9.54 16.02
N ALA A 548 47.61 10.14 16.69
CA ALA A 548 48.89 10.44 16.07
C ALA A 548 49.68 9.13 15.97
N GLY A 549 49.92 8.63 14.76
CA GLY A 549 50.51 7.30 14.56
C GLY A 549 51.15 7.08 13.19
N ALA A 550 52.42 7.49 13.07
CA ALA A 550 53.41 7.07 12.07
C ALA A 550 53.16 7.34 10.56
N GLN A 551 54.15 8.00 9.97
CA GLN A 551 54.33 8.18 8.52
C GLN A 551 54.52 6.84 7.80
N ASN A 552 54.09 6.76 6.53
CA ASN A 552 54.84 6.04 5.51
C ASN A 552 54.54 6.60 4.11
N ASP A 553 55.59 6.78 3.31
CA ASP A 553 55.55 7.41 1.99
C ASP A 553 55.03 6.47 0.87
N GLY A 554 54.41 7.04 -0.16
CA GLY A 554 54.03 6.31 -1.39
C GLY A 554 53.19 7.16 -2.36
N PRO A 555 53.70 7.52 -3.57
CA PRO A 555 53.05 8.48 -4.46
C PRO A 555 52.24 7.86 -5.63
N ASN A 556 51.53 8.75 -6.34
CA ASN A 556 50.90 8.62 -7.66
C ASN A 556 49.61 7.78 -7.78
N ALA A 557 48.49 8.47 -8.07
CA ALA A 557 47.91 8.44 -9.43
C ALA A 557 46.93 9.62 -9.62
N GLU A 558 47.23 10.50 -10.59
CA GLU A 558 46.24 11.38 -11.21
C GLU A 558 45.41 10.57 -12.21
N ALA A 559 44.09 10.79 -12.29
CA ALA A 559 43.30 10.78 -13.54
C ALA A 559 41.80 11.04 -13.27
N ASP A 560 41.33 12.17 -13.81
CA ASP A 560 40.09 12.33 -14.56
C ASP A 560 38.76 11.85 -13.95
N SER A 561 38.10 12.81 -13.31
CA SER A 561 36.65 12.88 -13.20
C SER A 561 36.02 13.46 -14.48
N GLU A 562 35.36 12.63 -15.29
CA GLU A 562 34.31 13.08 -16.23
C GLU A 562 33.38 11.92 -16.64
N ASP A 563 32.18 12.26 -17.13
CA ASP A 563 31.12 11.38 -17.64
C ASP A 563 30.54 10.27 -16.73
N PHE A 564 29.50 10.63 -15.95
CA PHE A 564 28.38 9.73 -15.67
C PHE A 564 27.01 10.45 -15.77
N GLN A 565 26.32 10.23 -16.88
CA GLN A 565 24.86 10.34 -16.97
C GLN A 565 24.25 9.00 -17.45
N ARG A 566 23.09 8.66 -16.85
CA ARG A 566 22.13 7.60 -17.24
C ARG A 566 22.50 6.13 -16.94
N THR A 567 21.75 5.54 -16.00
CA THR A 567 21.17 4.18 -16.09
C THR A 567 19.77 4.20 -15.48
#